data_AF-A0A843DH56-F1
#
_entry.id   AF-A0A843DH56-F1
#
_cell.length_a   1.000
_cell.length_b   1.000
_cell.length_c   1.000
_cell.angle_alpha   90.00
_cell.angle_beta   90.00
_cell.angle_gamma   90.00
#
_symmetry.space_group_name_H-M   'P 1'
#
loop_
_entity.id
_entity.type
_entity.pdbx_description
1 polymer ?
#
loop_
_entity_poly.entity_id
_entity_poly.type
_entity_poly.pdbx_seq_one_letter_code
_entity_poly.pdbx_strand_id
1 'polypeptide(L)'
;MKLTTPLGEEVLDLTAGDRVLLSGTVYTARDEAHLKIQEAGFPFNPKGAVLYHCGPVIQDNAVVAAGPTTSARMNRLTKPMLDAGIRGLIGKGGMSDEVVE
;
A
#
# COMPACT_ATOMS: atom_id res chain seq x y z
N MET A 1 0.57 -10.50 -14.71
CA MET A 1 1.60 -11.03 -13.79
C MET A 1 0.96 -11.54 -12.50
N LYS A 2 1.53 -12.56 -11.86
CA LYS A 2 1.11 -13.02 -10.51
C LYS A 2 2.22 -12.68 -9.53
N LEU A 3 1.89 -11.97 -8.45
CA LEU A 3 2.83 -11.58 -7.41
C LEU A 3 2.32 -12.10 -6.06
N THR A 4 3.26 -12.33 -5.13
CA THR A 4 2.93 -12.77 -3.78
C THR A 4 3.70 -11.92 -2.78
N THR A 5 3.05 -11.39 -1.75
CA THR A 5 3.76 -10.64 -0.70
C THR A 5 4.50 -11.59 0.27
N PRO A 6 5.61 -11.15 0.88
CA PRO A 6 6.29 -9.87 0.69
C PRO A 6 6.95 -9.78 -0.70
N LEU A 7 6.81 -8.63 -1.35
CA LEU A 7 7.33 -8.36 -2.69
C LEU A 7 8.85 -8.22 -2.67
N GLY A 8 9.52 -8.86 -3.63
CA GLY A 8 10.96 -8.79 -3.85
C GLY A 8 11.34 -7.85 -4.99
N GLU A 9 12.35 -8.23 -5.77
CA GLU A 9 12.83 -7.46 -6.93
C GLU A 9 12.00 -7.70 -8.19
N GLU A 10 11.15 -8.73 -8.22
CA GLU A 10 10.26 -9.05 -9.34
C GLU A 10 9.28 -7.91 -9.70
N VAL A 11 9.10 -6.93 -8.81
CA VAL A 11 8.30 -5.73 -9.09
C VAL A 11 8.99 -4.79 -10.09
N LEU A 12 10.31 -4.91 -10.27
CA LEU A 12 11.08 -4.10 -11.23
C LEU A 12 10.78 -4.50 -12.69
N ASP A 13 10.21 -5.68 -12.91
CA ASP A 13 9.79 -6.14 -14.24
C ASP A 13 8.43 -5.53 -14.67
N LEU A 14 7.74 -4.83 -13.78
CA LEU A 14 6.44 -4.23 -14.07
C LEU A 14 6.56 -2.97 -14.93
N THR A 15 5.67 -2.86 -15.92
CA THR A 15 5.48 -1.64 -16.72
C THR A 15 4.08 -1.07 -16.49
N ALA A 16 3.95 0.26 -16.58
CA ALA A 16 2.66 0.92 -16.50
C ALA A 16 1.67 0.34 -17.54
N GLY A 17 0.48 -0.06 -17.08
CA GLY A 17 -0.52 -0.75 -17.89
C GLY A 17 -0.61 -2.26 -17.65
N ASP A 18 0.37 -2.84 -16.98
CA ASP A 18 0.34 -4.26 -16.64
C ASP A 18 -0.79 -4.62 -15.67
N ARG A 19 -1.41 -5.77 -15.93
CA ARG A 19 -2.39 -6.37 -15.03
C ARG A 19 -1.69 -7.29 -14.04
N VAL A 20 -1.85 -7.00 -12.75
CA VAL A 20 -1.27 -7.77 -11.65
C VAL A 20 -2.37 -8.48 -10.87
N LEU A 21 -2.16 -9.76 -10.57
CA LEU A 21 -2.91 -10.51 -9.56
C LEU A 21 -2.00 -10.69 -8.35
N LEU A 22 -2.35 -10.08 -7.21
CA LEU A 22 -1.57 -10.13 -5.98
C LEU A 22 -2.18 -11.15 -5.00
N SER A 23 -1.34 -12.00 -4.43
CA SER A 23 -1.69 -12.93 -3.36
C SER A 23 -0.87 -12.64 -2.09
N GLY A 24 -1.34 -13.08 -0.93
CA GLY A 24 -0.65 -12.90 0.35
C GLY A 24 -1.25 -11.80 1.23
N THR A 25 -0.46 -11.31 2.19
CA THR A 25 -0.87 -10.30 3.16
C THR A 25 -0.71 -8.89 2.60
N VAL A 26 -1.74 -8.06 2.77
CA VAL A 26 -1.72 -6.62 2.52
C VAL A 26 -2.22 -5.88 3.75
N TYR A 27 -1.74 -4.66 3.98
CA TYR A 27 -2.09 -3.86 5.15
C TYR A 27 -2.90 -2.65 4.73
N THR A 28 -4.09 -2.45 5.28
CA THR A 28 -4.87 -1.25 4.98
C THR A 28 -4.34 -0.05 5.76
N ALA A 29 -4.00 1.03 5.07
CA ALA A 29 -3.55 2.27 5.70
C ALA A 29 -4.06 3.48 4.92
N ARG A 30 -4.62 4.45 5.64
CA ARG A 30 -5.06 5.75 5.12
C ARG A 30 -4.36 6.88 5.89
N ASP A 31 -4.90 8.08 5.80
CA ASP A 31 -4.42 9.33 6.39
C ASP A 31 -3.92 9.16 7.84
N GLU A 32 -4.81 8.83 8.79
CA GLU A 32 -4.47 8.66 10.22
C GLU A 32 -3.48 7.51 10.50
N ALA A 33 -3.56 6.44 9.72
CA ALA A 33 -2.65 5.30 9.89
C ALA A 33 -1.22 5.68 9.47
N HIS A 34 -1.06 6.47 8.40
CA HIS A 34 0.26 6.95 7.97
C HIS A 34 0.86 7.89 9.03
N LEU A 35 0.07 8.83 9.55
CA LEU A 35 0.51 9.74 10.63
C LEU A 35 0.98 8.93 11.85
N LYS A 36 0.17 7.97 12.29
CA LYS A 36 0.52 7.11 13.42
C LYS A 36 1.78 6.28 13.18
N ILE A 37 2.00 5.77 11.96
CA ILE A 37 3.22 5.04 11.60
C ILE A 37 4.44 5.96 11.61
N GLN A 38 4.31 7.21 11.18
CA GLN A 38 5.42 8.18 11.26
C GLN A 38 5.79 8.51 12.70
N GLU A 39 4.81 8.61 13.60
CA GLU A 39 5.03 8.92 15.01
C GLU A 39 5.54 7.72 15.82
N ALA A 40 4.94 6.55 15.64
CA ALA A 40 5.14 5.38 16.49
C ALA A 40 5.92 4.23 15.83
N GLY A 41 6.23 4.35 14.54
CA GLY A 41 6.83 3.29 13.74
C GLY A 41 5.82 2.26 13.22
N PHE A 42 6.32 1.34 12.39
CA PHE A 42 5.49 0.29 11.81
C PHE A 42 5.14 -0.80 12.84
N PRO A 43 3.86 -1.20 12.97
CA PRO A 43 3.46 -2.32 13.81
C PRO A 43 3.67 -3.70 13.16
N PHE A 44 4.32 -3.74 11.99
CA PHE A 44 4.65 -4.93 11.21
C PHE A 44 5.98 -4.71 10.48
N ASN A 45 6.54 -5.74 9.82
CA ASN A 45 7.74 -5.56 9.00
C ASN A 45 7.40 -4.88 7.66
N PRO A 46 7.85 -3.64 7.39
CA PRO A 46 7.51 -2.93 6.16
C PRO A 46 8.20 -3.48 4.92
N LYS A 47 9.33 -4.20 5.06
CA LYS A 47 10.12 -4.66 3.91
C LYS A 47 9.33 -5.59 2.99
N GLY A 48 9.08 -5.14 1.76
CA GLY A 48 8.30 -5.90 0.77
C GLY A 48 6.80 -5.89 1.02
N ALA A 49 6.32 -5.22 2.07
CA ALA A 49 4.90 -5.15 2.37
C ALA A 49 4.17 -4.21 1.40
N VAL A 50 2.86 -4.40 1.31
CA VAL A 50 1.97 -3.63 0.44
C VAL A 50 0.95 -2.90 1.29
N LEU A 51 0.86 -1.58 1.11
CA LEU A 51 -0.20 -0.77 1.71
C LEU A 51 -1.39 -0.68 0.76
N TYR A 52 -2.58 -0.97 1.28
CA TYR A 52 -3.83 -0.79 0.58
C TYR A 52 -4.54 0.46 1.12
N HIS A 53 -4.66 1.49 0.30
CA HIS A 53 -5.45 2.68 0.58
C HIS A 53 -6.93 2.30 0.56
N CYS A 54 -7.42 1.83 1.70
CA CYS A 54 -8.76 1.29 1.88
C CYS A 54 -9.25 1.57 3.30
N GLY A 55 -10.54 1.88 3.45
CA GLY A 55 -11.25 1.83 4.72
C GLY A 55 -12.16 0.61 4.68
N PRO A 56 -11.69 -0.57 5.10
CA PRO A 56 -12.50 -1.78 4.99
C PRO A 56 -13.67 -1.76 5.97
N VAL A 57 -14.77 -2.40 5.59
CA VAL A 57 -15.87 -2.76 6.49
C VAL A 57 -15.59 -4.16 7.01
N ILE A 58 -15.42 -4.27 8.33
CA ILE A 58 -15.15 -5.55 9.01
C ILE A 58 -16.39 -5.93 9.83
N GLN A 59 -16.82 -7.17 9.69
CA GLN A 59 -17.87 -7.77 10.50
C GLN A 59 -17.44 -9.19 10.87
N ASP A 60 -17.57 -9.56 12.15
CA ASP A 60 -17.23 -10.89 12.65
C ASP A 60 -15.81 -11.35 12.26
N ASN A 61 -14.84 -10.44 12.33
CA ASN A 61 -13.44 -10.63 11.89
C ASN A 61 -13.25 -10.96 10.40
N ALA A 62 -14.29 -10.81 9.58
CA ALA A 62 -14.22 -10.96 8.13
C ALA A 62 -14.34 -9.60 7.42
N VAL A 63 -13.64 -9.48 6.29
CA VAL A 63 -13.77 -8.32 5.41
C VAL A 63 -15.06 -8.44 4.60
N VAL A 64 -16.02 -7.55 4.83
CA VAL A 64 -17.29 -7.50 4.08
C VAL A 64 -17.14 -6.65 2.81
N ALA A 65 -16.42 -5.54 2.92
CA ALA A 65 -16.14 -4.66 1.79
C ALA A 65 -14.77 -4.02 1.95
N ALA A 66 -14.00 -3.96 0.86
CA ALA A 66 -12.68 -3.34 0.85
C ALA A 66 -12.40 -2.68 -0.50
N GLY A 67 -13.17 -1.63 -0.82
CA GLY A 67 -12.93 -0.80 -2.01
C GLY A 67 -11.79 0.22 -1.81
N PRO A 68 -11.08 0.60 -2.88
CA PRO A 68 -9.99 1.57 -2.80
C PRO A 68 -10.49 3.00 -2.53
N THR A 69 -9.69 3.79 -1.81
CA THR A 69 -9.85 5.24 -1.69
C THR A 69 -8.84 5.99 -2.57
N THR A 70 -9.09 7.28 -2.79
CA THR A 70 -8.20 8.17 -3.53
C THR A 70 -6.80 8.23 -2.88
N SER A 71 -5.75 7.81 -3.61
CA SER A 71 -4.38 7.72 -3.11
C SER A 71 -3.70 9.07 -2.91
N ALA A 72 -4.06 10.08 -3.72
CA ALA A 72 -3.47 11.40 -3.68
C ALA A 72 -3.54 12.10 -2.30
N ARG A 73 -4.47 11.69 -1.42
CA ARG A 73 -4.53 12.21 -0.05
C ARG A 73 -3.30 11.86 0.79
N MET A 74 -2.60 10.78 0.45
CA MET A 74 -1.42 10.30 1.19
C MET A 74 -0.10 10.78 0.60
N ASN A 75 -0.07 11.54 -0.51
CA ASN A 75 1.16 11.94 -1.21
C ASN A 75 2.26 12.46 -0.24
N ARG A 76 1.92 13.41 0.63
CA ARG A 76 2.84 14.02 1.61
C ARG A 76 3.28 13.08 2.73
N LEU A 77 2.59 11.95 2.90
CA LEU A 77 2.82 10.99 3.97
C LEU A 77 3.50 9.70 3.49
N THR A 78 3.58 9.50 2.17
CA THR A 78 4.01 8.25 1.55
C THR A 78 5.53 8.07 1.54
N LYS A 79 6.31 9.14 1.37
CA LYS A 79 7.78 9.03 1.29
C LYS A 79 8.41 8.25 2.46
N PRO A 80 8.09 8.54 3.73
CA PRO A 80 8.61 7.76 4.86
C PRO A 80 8.20 6.27 4.83
N MET A 81 7.07 5.93 4.21
CA MET A 81 6.63 4.55 4.07
C MET A 81 7.51 3.79 3.06
N LEU A 82 7.80 4.41 1.93
CA LEU A 82 8.68 3.86 0.89
C LEU A 82 10.11 3.72 1.40
N ASP A 83 10.63 4.75 2.08
CA ASP A 83 11.97 4.74 2.68
C ASP A 83 12.11 3.61 3.73
N ALA A 84 11.02 3.22 4.40
CA ALA A 84 10.99 2.09 5.34
C ALA A 84 10.92 0.71 4.67
N GLY A 85 10.71 0.65 3.35
CA GLY A 85 10.72 -0.59 2.56
C GLY A 85 9.35 -1.11 2.11
N ILE A 86 8.28 -0.34 2.30
CA ILE A 86 7.00 -0.62 1.62
C ILE A 86 7.26 -0.65 0.11
N ARG A 87 6.79 -1.71 -0.55
CA ARG A 87 7.13 -1.98 -1.95
C ARG A 87 5.94 -1.89 -2.90
N GLY A 88 4.73 -1.79 -2.37
CA GLY A 88 3.53 -1.59 -3.19
C GLY A 88 2.50 -0.72 -2.49
N LEU A 89 1.81 0.09 -3.29
CA LEU A 89 0.67 0.89 -2.88
C LEU A 89 -0.51 0.54 -3.78
N ILE A 90 -1.64 0.17 -3.19
CA ILE A 90 -2.89 -0.11 -3.91
C ILE A 90 -3.89 1.01 -3.57
N GLY A 91 -4.54 1.59 -4.57
CA GLY A 91 -5.58 2.59 -4.37
C GLY A 91 -6.20 3.07 -5.69
N LYS A 92 -6.87 4.22 -5.69
CA LYS A 92 -7.46 4.81 -6.91
C LYS A 92 -7.03 6.26 -7.13
N GLY A 93 -7.11 6.73 -8.37
CA GLY A 93 -6.90 8.15 -8.72
C GLY A 93 -5.44 8.58 -8.84
N GLY A 94 -4.49 7.66 -8.68
CA GLY A 94 -3.05 7.97 -8.81
C GLY A 94 -2.48 8.77 -7.65
N MET A 95 -1.20 9.09 -7.77
CA MET A 95 -0.38 9.84 -6.82
C MET A 95 0.46 10.86 -7.58
N SER A 96 1.07 11.83 -6.90
CA SER A 96 1.88 12.88 -7.54
C SER A 96 3.24 12.38 -8.01
N ASP A 97 3.88 13.13 -8.90
CA ASP A 97 5.25 12.86 -9.38
C ASP A 97 6.28 12.79 -8.24
N GLU A 98 6.07 13.54 -7.15
CA GLU A 98 6.86 13.43 -5.92
C GLU A 98 6.92 12.00 -5.34
N VAL A 99 5.88 11.19 -5.57
CA VAL A 99 5.83 9.79 -5.10
C VAL A 99 6.45 8.84 -6.13
N VAL A 100 6.60 9.29 -7.38
CA VAL A 100 7.23 8.53 -8.47
C VAL A 100 8.76 8.61 -8.37
N GLU A 101 9.30 9.76 -7.95
CA GLU A 101 10.74 10.00 -7.72
C GLU A 101 11.28 9.30 -6.47
#